data_AF-A0A261Y625-F1
#
_entry.id   AF-A0A261Y625-F1
#
_cell.length_a   1.000
_cell.length_b   1.000
_cell.length_c   1.000
_cell.angle_alpha   90.00
_cell.angle_beta   90.00
_cell.angle_gamma   90.00
#
_symmetry.space_group_name_H-M   'P 1'
#
loop_
_entity.id
_entity.type
_entity.pdbx_description
1 polymer ?
#
loop_
_entity_poly.entity_id
_entity_poly.type
_entity_poly.pdbx_seq_one_letter_code
_entity_poly.pdbx_strand_id
1 'polypeptide(L)'
;MTVFAYRLELPLVFRIFDIMLVEGMDVMLRIAFAIIKRSEAIILGMGFDEVLQYLKRGILDEYNEDHKKLVQDIYSVKLSSRKLNAYTTEHERHVAKAIQESLELNNLQVLQKQMMEHVRHLETKLASLNREHVELANELVSTRVEVTHRQEQNELYRQELSELSKALDVIPLEIERRSREKLDTLMEENNKLANDNAILEDKLASLEMTVIDLKMRFAESENDKEMVQRRLREMKKYMAVHT
;
A
#
# COMPACT_ATOMS: atom_id res chain seq x y z
N MET A 1 -54.59 -14.35 46.15
CA MET A 1 -54.33 -15.76 45.82
C MET A 1 -54.97 -16.79 46.76
N THR A 2 -55.35 -16.52 48.03
CA THR A 2 -56.14 -17.53 48.81
C THR A 2 -57.15 -16.96 49.83
N VAL A 3 -57.42 -15.65 49.89
CA VAL A 3 -58.40 -15.03 50.83
C VAL A 3 -58.31 -15.59 52.26
N PHE A 4 -57.09 -15.76 52.77
CA PHE A 4 -56.81 -16.31 54.11
C PHE A 4 -57.29 -17.76 54.38
N ALA A 5 -57.84 -18.47 53.39
CA ALA A 5 -58.48 -19.78 53.55
C ALA A 5 -57.56 -20.91 54.04
N TYR A 6 -56.24 -20.77 53.89
CA TYR A 6 -55.28 -21.78 54.31
C TYR A 6 -54.97 -21.75 55.81
N ARG A 7 -55.30 -20.66 56.51
CA ARG A 7 -54.92 -20.48 57.93
C ARG A 7 -56.07 -20.17 58.87
N LEU A 8 -57.23 -19.80 58.34
CA LEU A 8 -58.41 -19.53 59.14
C LEU A 8 -59.29 -20.78 59.22
N GLU A 9 -59.97 -20.94 60.34
CA GLU A 9 -61.01 -21.95 60.45
C GLU A 9 -62.13 -21.69 59.42
N LEU A 10 -62.71 -22.76 58.88
CA LEU A 10 -63.75 -22.68 57.85
C LEU A 10 -64.90 -21.71 58.17
N PRO A 11 -65.43 -21.62 59.41
CA PRO A 11 -66.49 -20.66 59.74
C PRO A 11 -66.08 -19.20 59.50
N LEU A 12 -64.83 -18.85 59.81
CA LEU A 12 -64.30 -17.50 59.63
C LEU A 12 -64.04 -17.19 58.15
N VAL A 13 -63.56 -18.19 57.40
CA VAL A 13 -63.41 -18.11 55.95
C VAL A 13 -64.77 -17.82 55.30
N PHE A 14 -65.82 -18.57 55.63
CA PHE A 14 -67.17 -18.32 55.09
C PHE A 14 -67.66 -16.92 55.44
N ARG A 15 -67.43 -16.45 56.67
CA ARG A 15 -67.81 -15.09 57.04
C ARG A 15 -67.08 -14.01 56.23
N ILE A 16 -65.80 -14.22 55.92
CA ILE A 16 -65.03 -13.33 55.03
C ILE A 16 -65.61 -13.36 53.62
N PHE A 17 -65.94 -14.54 53.10
CA PHE A 17 -66.56 -14.68 51.79
C PHE A 17 -67.93 -14.00 51.72
N ASP A 18 -68.78 -14.15 52.73
CA ASP A 18 -70.08 -13.45 52.80
C ASP A 18 -69.90 -11.94 52.67
N ILE A 19 -68.94 -11.37 53.41
CA ILE A 19 -68.65 -9.94 53.38
C ILE A 19 -68.07 -9.52 52.02
N MET A 20 -67.13 -10.29 51.47
CA MET A 20 -66.54 -9.97 50.16
C MET A 20 -67.54 -10.08 49.01
N LEU A 21 -68.49 -11.02 49.08
CA LEU A 21 -69.53 -11.17 48.04
C LEU A 21 -70.54 -10.03 48.08
N VAL A 22 -70.83 -9.48 49.27
CA VAL A 22 -71.78 -8.37 49.44
C VAL A 22 -71.15 -7.01 49.15
N GLU A 23 -69.93 -6.76 49.62
CA GLU A 23 -69.27 -5.45 49.56
C GLU A 23 -68.17 -5.35 48.47
N GLY A 24 -67.74 -6.46 47.89
CA GLY A 24 -66.71 -6.52 46.85
C GLY A 24 -65.28 -6.77 47.37
N MET A 25 -64.32 -6.80 46.44
CA MET A 25 -62.93 -7.18 46.71
C MET A 25 -62.15 -6.16 47.55
N ASP A 26 -62.59 -4.90 47.60
CA ASP A 26 -61.95 -3.84 48.41
C ASP A 26 -61.94 -4.17 49.90
N VAL A 27 -62.86 -5.03 50.36
CA VAL A 27 -62.90 -5.49 51.75
C VAL A 27 -61.67 -6.33 52.10
N MET A 28 -61.03 -6.98 51.13
CA MET A 28 -59.78 -7.72 51.37
C MET A 28 -58.70 -6.82 51.99
N LEU A 29 -58.58 -5.57 51.52
CA LEU A 29 -57.67 -4.59 52.10
C LEU A 29 -58.10 -4.18 53.51
N ARG A 30 -59.40 -3.96 53.74
CA ARG A 30 -59.92 -3.63 55.08
C ARG A 30 -59.65 -4.76 56.08
N ILE A 31 -59.82 -6.01 55.67
CA ILE A 31 -59.49 -7.20 56.47
C ILE A 31 -58.00 -7.22 56.80
N ALA A 32 -57.13 -7.04 55.80
CA ALA A 32 -55.69 -7.01 56.02
C ALA A 32 -55.28 -5.88 56.99
N PHE A 33 -55.83 -4.68 56.83
CA PHE A 33 -55.56 -3.56 57.75
C PHE A 33 -56.12 -3.80 59.15
N ALA A 34 -57.30 -4.39 59.28
CA ALA A 34 -57.91 -4.69 60.57
C ALA A 34 -57.03 -5.65 61.38
N ILE A 35 -56.55 -6.71 60.73
CA ILE A 35 -55.64 -7.70 61.32
C ILE A 35 -54.32 -7.06 61.75
N ILE A 36 -53.69 -6.25 60.88
CA ILE A 36 -52.42 -5.58 61.21
C ILE A 36 -52.61 -4.57 62.35
N LYS A 37 -53.70 -3.80 62.33
CA LYS A 37 -53.99 -2.78 63.33
C LYS A 37 -54.26 -3.38 64.71
N ARG A 38 -54.94 -4.53 64.77
CA ARG A 38 -55.17 -5.26 66.02
C ARG A 38 -53.83 -5.66 66.66
N SER A 39 -52.88 -6.12 65.85
CA SER A 39 -51.57 -6.58 66.32
C SER A 39 -50.47 -5.51 66.29
N GLU A 40 -50.82 -4.23 66.10
CA GLU A 40 -49.86 -3.13 65.91
C GLU A 40 -48.84 -3.04 67.05
N ALA A 41 -49.31 -3.08 68.30
CA ALA A 41 -48.44 -2.99 69.47
C ALA A 41 -47.43 -4.16 69.58
N ILE A 42 -47.85 -5.35 69.13
CA ILE A 42 -46.99 -6.54 69.12
C ILE A 42 -45.95 -6.42 68.01
N ILE A 43 -46.38 -6.03 66.81
CA ILE A 43 -45.50 -5.88 65.64
C ILE A 43 -44.43 -4.80 65.88
N LEU A 44 -44.79 -3.67 66.51
CA LEU A 44 -43.86 -2.58 66.81
C LEU A 44 -42.82 -2.94 67.88
N GLY A 45 -43.10 -3.94 68.72
CA GLY A 45 -42.21 -4.37 69.81
C GLY A 45 -41.23 -5.48 69.42
N MET A 46 -41.30 -6.02 68.20
CA MET A 46 -40.56 -7.21 67.76
C MET A 46 -39.44 -6.88 66.75
N GLY A 47 -38.46 -7.77 66.64
CA GLY A 47 -37.43 -7.71 65.58
C GLY A 47 -37.98 -8.15 64.21
N PHE A 48 -37.29 -7.82 63.11
CA PHE A 48 -37.74 -8.13 61.74
C PHE A 48 -38.06 -9.63 61.52
N ASP A 49 -37.16 -10.51 61.94
CA ASP A 49 -37.35 -11.97 61.78
C ASP A 49 -38.52 -12.50 62.63
N GLU A 50 -38.72 -11.92 63.82
CA GLU A 50 -39.82 -12.26 64.71
C GLU A 50 -41.17 -11.81 64.15
N VAL A 51 -41.23 -10.61 63.55
CA VAL A 51 -42.42 -10.11 62.84
C VAL A 51 -42.78 -11.05 61.69
N LEU A 52 -41.82 -11.52 60.90
CA LEU A 52 -42.10 -12.49 59.83
C LEU A 52 -42.66 -13.81 60.37
N GLN A 53 -42.16 -14.30 61.51
CA GLN A 53 -42.69 -15.50 62.14
C GLN A 53 -44.10 -15.27 62.70
N TYR A 54 -44.34 -14.12 63.31
CA TYR A 54 -45.64 -13.73 63.87
C TYR A 54 -46.70 -13.56 62.77
N LEU A 55 -46.39 -12.85 61.67
CA LEU A 55 -47.28 -12.72 60.50
C LEU A 55 -47.59 -14.06 59.83
N LYS A 56 -46.67 -15.03 59.92
CA LYS A 56 -46.87 -16.38 59.37
C LYS A 56 -47.74 -17.27 60.24
N ARG A 57 -47.68 -17.14 61.57
CA ARG A 57 -48.27 -18.13 62.48
C ARG A 57 -49.23 -17.55 63.51
N GLY A 58 -48.92 -16.40 64.11
CA GLY A 58 -49.61 -15.91 65.30
C GLY A 58 -50.65 -14.81 65.08
N ILE A 59 -50.59 -14.08 63.97
CA ILE A 59 -51.43 -12.88 63.79
C ILE A 59 -52.94 -13.16 63.69
N LEU A 60 -53.34 -14.41 63.39
CA LEU A 60 -54.75 -14.78 63.21
C LEU A 60 -55.33 -15.55 64.41
N ASP A 61 -54.49 -15.98 65.36
CA ASP A 61 -54.92 -16.85 66.46
C ASP A 61 -55.94 -16.18 67.38
N GLU A 62 -55.83 -14.86 67.57
CA GLU A 62 -56.77 -14.06 68.38
C GLU A 62 -58.20 -14.05 67.81
N TYR A 63 -58.35 -14.32 66.52
CA TYR A 63 -59.65 -14.36 65.85
C TYR A 63 -60.31 -15.75 65.86
N ASN A 64 -59.57 -16.82 66.17
CA ASN A 64 -60.13 -18.18 66.23
C ASN A 64 -61.05 -18.36 67.46
N GLU A 65 -60.80 -17.63 68.55
CA GLU A 65 -61.64 -17.72 69.76
C GLU A 65 -62.96 -16.94 69.65
N ASP A 66 -62.98 -15.84 68.86
CA ASP A 66 -64.18 -15.02 68.69
C ASP A 66 -64.24 -14.37 67.30
N HIS A 67 -64.97 -15.04 66.40
CA HIS A 67 -65.20 -14.60 65.02
C HIS A 67 -65.90 -13.22 64.92
N LYS A 68 -66.62 -12.78 65.96
CA LYS A 68 -67.33 -11.48 65.94
C LYS A 68 -66.34 -10.31 66.03
N LYS A 69 -65.20 -10.52 66.70
CA LYS A 69 -64.14 -9.50 66.79
C LYS A 69 -63.58 -9.14 65.42
N LEU A 70 -63.40 -10.13 64.54
CA LEU A 70 -62.90 -9.86 63.18
C LEU A 70 -63.85 -8.94 62.42
N VAL A 71 -65.16 -9.24 62.45
CA VAL A 71 -66.17 -8.42 61.76
C VAL A 71 -66.20 -7.00 62.33
N GLN A 72 -66.13 -6.85 63.65
CA GLN A 72 -66.07 -5.54 64.30
C GLN A 72 -64.82 -4.74 63.89
N ASP A 73 -63.66 -5.40 63.85
CA ASP A 73 -62.41 -4.77 63.47
C ASP A 73 -62.40 -4.36 61.98
N ILE A 74 -62.96 -5.18 61.09
CA ILE A 74 -63.13 -4.86 59.66
C ILE A 74 -63.93 -3.56 59.50
N TYR A 75 -65.07 -3.43 60.19
CA TYR A 75 -65.91 -2.23 60.11
C TYR A 75 -65.29 -1.01 60.81
N SER A 76 -64.34 -1.20 61.73
CA SER A 76 -63.59 -0.11 62.34
C SER A 76 -62.64 0.59 61.35
N VAL A 77 -62.23 -0.12 60.29
CA VAL A 77 -61.31 0.39 59.27
C VAL A 77 -62.08 1.18 58.21
N LYS A 78 -62.01 2.51 58.31
CA LYS A 78 -62.59 3.43 57.32
C LYS A 78 -61.65 3.61 56.13
N LEU A 79 -61.75 2.74 55.14
CA LEU A 79 -61.02 2.87 53.88
C LEU A 79 -61.87 3.63 52.84
N SER A 80 -61.43 4.83 52.45
CA SER A 80 -62.11 5.63 51.43
C SER A 80 -61.73 5.18 50.03
N SER A 81 -62.72 4.84 49.20
CA SER A 81 -62.52 4.49 47.79
C SER A 81 -61.76 5.58 47.01
N ARG A 82 -61.97 6.87 47.35
CA ARG A 82 -61.21 7.98 46.73
C ARG A 82 -59.71 7.90 47.00
N LYS A 83 -59.31 7.56 48.22
CA LYS A 83 -57.89 7.40 48.57
C LYS A 83 -57.29 6.17 47.90
N LEU A 84 -58.04 5.06 47.87
CA LEU A 84 -57.59 3.84 47.22
C LEU A 84 -57.37 4.06 45.72
N ASN A 85 -58.32 4.70 45.05
CA ASN A 85 -58.18 5.05 43.62
C ASN A 85 -57.00 6.00 43.38
N ALA A 86 -56.78 6.98 44.28
CA ALA A 86 -55.61 7.86 44.17
C ALA A 86 -54.29 7.07 44.23
N TYR A 87 -54.16 6.12 45.15
CA TYR A 87 -52.98 5.24 45.22
C TYR A 87 -52.86 4.32 44.02
N THR A 88 -53.97 3.81 43.47
CA THR A 88 -53.96 3.02 42.23
C THR A 88 -53.42 3.85 41.08
N THR A 89 -53.93 5.07 40.87
CA THR A 89 -53.46 5.96 39.81
C THR A 89 -52.00 6.37 40.01
N GLU A 90 -51.57 6.60 41.26
CA GLU A 90 -50.17 6.88 41.58
C GLU A 90 -49.27 5.68 41.26
N HIS A 91 -49.67 4.47 41.65
CA HIS A 91 -48.93 3.25 41.34
C HIS A 91 -48.83 3.00 39.83
N GLU A 92 -49.93 3.14 39.11
CA GLU A 92 -49.95 3.04 37.64
C GLU A 92 -49.01 4.05 36.98
N ARG A 93 -48.96 5.29 37.49
CA ARG A 93 -48.00 6.30 37.03
C ARG A 93 -46.56 5.90 37.31
N HIS A 94 -46.26 5.37 38.49
CA HIS A 94 -44.92 4.91 38.82
C HIS A 94 -44.49 3.73 37.94
N VAL A 95 -45.36 2.75 37.72
CA VAL A 95 -45.10 1.61 36.85
C VAL A 95 -44.91 2.07 35.40
N ALA A 96 -45.77 2.94 34.89
CA ALA A 96 -45.65 3.49 33.55
C ALA A 96 -44.33 4.26 33.37
N LYS A 97 -43.95 5.07 34.37
CA LYS A 97 -42.66 5.79 34.37
C LYS A 97 -41.48 4.82 34.38
N ALA A 98 -41.49 3.80 35.24
CA ALA A 98 -40.41 2.81 35.31
C ALA A 98 -40.27 2.00 34.02
N ILE A 99 -41.40 1.66 33.37
CA ILE A 99 -41.41 1.01 32.06
C ILE A 99 -40.82 1.94 31.00
N GLN A 100 -41.21 3.22 30.99
CA GLN A 100 -40.67 4.20 30.05
C GLN A 100 -39.16 4.39 30.25
N GLU A 101 -38.69 4.57 31.48
CA GLU A 101 -37.26 4.68 31.80
C GLU A 101 -36.48 3.42 31.36
N SER A 102 -37.05 2.23 31.55
CA SER A 102 -36.48 0.96 31.07
C SER A 102 -36.40 0.90 29.53
N LEU A 103 -37.43 1.35 28.82
CA LEU A 103 -37.44 1.39 27.35
C LEU A 103 -36.41 2.39 26.82
N GLU A 104 -36.33 3.59 27.41
CA GLU A 104 -35.33 4.60 27.06
C GLU A 104 -33.91 4.08 27.28
N LEU A 105 -33.66 3.40 28.40
CA LEU A 105 -32.36 2.79 28.70
C LEU A 105 -32.00 1.69 27.69
N ASN A 106 -32.95 0.83 27.32
CA ASN A 106 -32.74 -0.17 26.28
C ASN A 106 -32.44 0.46 24.91
N ASN A 107 -33.16 1.52 24.53
CA ASN A 107 -32.92 2.25 23.29
C ASN A 107 -31.52 2.88 23.28
N LEU A 108 -31.11 3.50 24.38
CA LEU A 108 -29.76 4.07 24.53
C LEU A 108 -28.69 2.99 24.46
N GLN A 109 -28.89 1.82 25.08
CA GLN A 109 -27.96 0.70 24.98
C GLN A 109 -27.82 0.17 23.55
N VAL A 110 -28.93 0.07 22.80
CA VAL A 110 -28.89 -0.33 21.39
C VAL A 110 -28.14 0.69 20.55
N LEU A 111 -28.43 1.98 20.71
CA LEU A 111 -27.73 3.06 20.00
C LEU A 111 -26.24 3.09 20.35
N GLN A 112 -25.89 2.89 21.62
CA GLN A 112 -24.49 2.81 22.06
C GLN A 112 -23.76 1.67 21.37
N LYS A 113 -24.37 0.48 21.28
CA LYS A 113 -23.79 -0.68 20.57
C LYS A 113 -23.59 -0.38 19.09
N GLN A 114 -24.59 0.20 18.42
CA GLN A 114 -24.49 0.59 17.00
C GLN A 114 -23.38 1.62 16.77
N MET A 115 -23.26 2.62 17.65
CA MET A 115 -22.22 3.64 17.55
C MET A 115 -20.82 3.01 17.75
N MET A 116 -20.66 2.09 18.71
CA MET A 116 -19.39 1.37 18.92
C MET A 116 -19.02 0.50 17.72
N GLU A 117 -19.98 -0.19 17.10
CA GLU A 117 -19.75 -0.94 15.86
C GLU A 117 -19.32 -0.01 14.72
N HIS A 118 -19.95 1.16 14.60
CA HIS A 118 -19.57 2.17 13.61
C HIS A 118 -18.15 2.70 13.82
N VAL A 119 -17.77 3.01 15.07
CA VAL A 119 -16.41 3.43 15.43
C VAL A 119 -15.42 2.33 15.08
N ARG A 120 -15.68 1.09 15.47
CA ARG A 120 -14.82 -0.05 15.16
C ARG A 120 -14.67 -0.26 13.65
N HIS A 121 -15.74 -0.08 12.87
CA HIS A 121 -15.69 -0.16 11.41
C HIS A 121 -14.85 0.96 10.79
N LEU A 122 -14.94 2.18 11.32
CA LEU A 122 -14.12 3.30 10.87
C LEU A 122 -12.64 3.10 11.23
N GLU A 123 -12.35 2.61 12.43
CA GLU A 123 -10.99 2.27 12.86
C GLU A 123 -10.36 1.20 11.98
N THR A 124 -11.10 0.14 11.61
CA THR A 124 -10.57 -0.91 10.71
C THR A 124 -10.34 -0.38 9.29
N LYS A 125 -11.24 0.46 8.76
CA LYS A 125 -11.03 1.15 7.48
C LYS A 125 -9.81 2.05 7.50
N LEU A 126 -9.65 2.88 8.54
CA LEU A 126 -8.48 3.74 8.70
C LEU A 126 -7.19 2.92 8.80
N ALA A 127 -7.20 1.80 9.53
CA ALA A 127 -6.05 0.91 9.63
C ALA A 127 -5.68 0.27 8.28
N SER A 128 -6.67 -0.17 7.47
CA SER A 128 -6.42 -0.67 6.11
C SER A 128 -5.84 0.42 5.22
N LEU A 129 -6.48 1.59 5.21
CA LEU A 129 -6.05 2.72 4.39
C LEU A 129 -4.64 3.19 4.76
N ASN A 130 -4.30 3.23 6.04
CA ASN A 130 -2.95 3.55 6.49
C ASN A 130 -1.92 2.51 6.04
N ARG A 131 -2.25 1.22 6.00
CA ARG A 131 -1.35 0.20 5.45
C ARG A 131 -1.12 0.41 3.96
N GLU A 132 -2.20 0.61 3.20
CA GLU A 132 -2.13 0.89 1.75
C GLU A 132 -1.31 2.16 1.47
N HIS A 133 -1.48 3.22 2.27
CA HIS A 133 -0.67 4.44 2.14
C HIS A 133 0.82 4.20 2.39
N VAL A 134 1.18 3.39 3.39
CA VAL A 134 2.58 3.05 3.67
C VAL A 134 3.17 2.19 2.54
N GLU A 135 2.41 1.23 2.02
CA GLU A 135 2.82 0.40 0.88
C GLU A 135 3.06 1.25 -0.38
N LEU A 136 2.11 2.10 -0.74
CA LEU A 136 2.25 3.03 -1.88
C LEU A 136 3.41 4.01 -1.71
N ALA A 137 3.63 4.51 -0.49
CA ALA A 137 4.77 5.39 -0.21
C ALA A 137 6.10 4.66 -0.40
N ASN A 138 6.20 3.40 0.05
CA ASN A 138 7.40 2.58 -0.15
C ASN A 138 7.63 2.26 -1.63
N GLU A 139 6.58 1.92 -2.38
CA GLU A 139 6.67 1.67 -3.81
C GLU A 139 7.08 2.93 -4.58
N LEU A 140 6.53 4.10 -4.20
CA LEU A 140 6.94 5.39 -4.76
C LEU A 140 8.42 5.69 -4.51
N VAL A 141 8.93 5.39 -3.31
CA VAL A 141 10.36 5.55 -3.00
C VAL A 141 11.21 4.60 -3.84
N SER A 142 10.83 3.32 -3.95
CA SER A 142 11.55 2.34 -4.77
C SER A 142 11.61 2.76 -6.24
N THR A 143 10.46 3.11 -6.82
CA THR A 143 10.37 3.57 -8.21
C THR A 143 11.14 4.87 -8.43
N ARG A 144 11.11 5.82 -7.48
CA ARG A 144 11.94 7.04 -7.52
C ARG A 144 13.43 6.70 -7.60
N VAL A 145 13.91 5.76 -6.78
CA VAL A 145 15.31 5.30 -6.78
C VAL A 145 15.67 4.60 -8.10
N GLU A 146 14.79 3.76 -8.63
CA GLU A 146 15.00 3.15 -9.95
C GLU A 146 15.07 4.18 -11.08
N VAL A 147 14.20 5.20 -11.05
CA VAL A 147 14.21 6.29 -12.02
C VAL A 147 15.51 7.07 -11.95
N THR A 148 15.99 7.43 -10.75
CA THR A 148 17.28 8.11 -10.60
C THR A 148 18.43 7.25 -11.11
N HIS A 149 18.40 5.94 -10.82
CA HIS A 149 19.42 5.02 -11.31
C HIS A 149 19.42 4.91 -12.85
N ARG A 150 18.25 4.83 -13.48
CA ARG A 150 18.14 4.83 -14.94
C ARG A 150 18.55 6.16 -15.57
N GLN A 151 18.35 7.28 -14.88
CA GLN A 151 18.82 8.59 -15.32
C GLN A 151 20.35 8.67 -15.31
N GLU A 152 20.98 8.24 -14.20
CA GLU A 152 22.45 8.15 -14.10
C GLU A 152 23.05 7.28 -15.20
N GLN A 153 22.48 6.09 -15.45
CA GLN A 153 22.92 5.23 -16.56
C GLN A 153 22.76 5.89 -17.93
N ASN A 154 21.66 6.61 -18.17
CA ASN A 154 21.46 7.34 -19.43
C ASN A 154 22.49 8.46 -19.60
N GLU A 155 22.86 9.15 -18.53
CA GLU A 155 23.91 10.16 -18.57
C GLU A 155 25.27 9.54 -18.91
N LEU A 156 25.61 8.39 -18.31
CA LEU A 156 26.83 7.64 -18.65
C LEU A 156 26.84 7.20 -20.11
N TYR A 157 25.78 6.57 -20.61
CA TYR A 157 25.69 6.17 -22.02
C TYR A 157 25.78 7.36 -22.98
N ARG A 158 25.21 8.52 -22.61
CA ARG A 158 25.35 9.75 -23.40
C ARG A 158 26.79 10.27 -23.40
N GLN A 159 27.51 10.17 -22.30
CA GLN A 159 28.93 10.52 -22.23
C GLN A 159 29.76 9.58 -23.11
N GLU A 160 29.58 8.27 -22.99
CA GLU A 160 30.25 7.26 -23.82
C GLU A 160 29.98 7.48 -25.33
N LEU A 161 28.73 7.73 -25.70
CA LEU A 161 28.37 8.06 -27.09
C LEU A 161 29.03 9.36 -27.56
N SER A 162 29.14 10.37 -26.69
CA SER A 162 29.83 11.62 -27.03
C SER A 162 31.33 11.41 -27.24
N GLU A 163 31.98 10.61 -26.39
CA GLU A 163 33.40 10.26 -26.52
C GLU A 163 33.65 9.43 -27.77
N LEU A 164 32.82 8.42 -28.03
CA LEU A 164 32.93 7.59 -29.22
C LEU A 164 32.68 8.41 -30.49
N SER A 165 31.70 9.33 -30.49
CA SER A 165 31.46 10.24 -31.61
C SER A 165 32.67 11.14 -31.86
N LYS A 166 33.27 11.72 -30.81
CA LYS A 166 34.51 12.52 -30.95
C LYS A 166 35.65 11.68 -31.49
N ALA A 167 35.82 10.45 -31.01
CA ALA A 167 36.84 9.54 -31.51
C ALA A 167 36.59 9.20 -33.00
N LEU A 168 35.33 8.99 -33.40
CA LEU A 168 34.96 8.73 -34.79
C LEU A 168 35.23 9.92 -35.72
N ASP A 169 35.12 11.16 -35.24
CA ASP A 169 35.49 12.34 -36.03
C ASP A 169 37.01 12.53 -36.13
N VAL A 170 37.73 12.30 -35.02
CA VAL A 170 39.18 12.56 -34.93
C VAL A 170 40.02 11.46 -35.61
N ILE A 171 39.66 10.19 -35.47
CA ILE A 171 40.47 9.07 -35.97
C ILE A 171 40.63 9.11 -37.51
N PRO A 172 39.58 9.28 -38.32
CA PRO A 172 39.71 9.36 -39.78
C PRO A 172 40.53 10.56 -40.22
N LEU A 173 40.36 11.72 -39.55
CA LEU A 173 41.16 12.93 -39.83
C LEU A 173 42.64 12.70 -39.56
N GLU A 174 42.99 12.04 -38.45
CA GLU A 174 44.38 11.74 -38.12
C GLU A 174 44.99 10.69 -39.07
N ILE A 175 44.20 9.69 -39.48
CA ILE A 175 44.62 8.72 -40.50
C ILE A 175 44.85 9.41 -41.84
N GLU A 176 43.94 10.29 -42.27
CA GLU A 176 44.07 11.05 -43.51
C GLU A 176 45.29 11.97 -43.48
N ARG A 177 45.49 12.70 -42.37
CA ARG A 177 46.67 13.54 -42.14
C ARG A 177 47.96 12.74 -42.27
N ARG A 178 48.06 11.60 -41.57
CA ARG A 178 49.22 10.71 -41.61
C ARG A 178 49.43 10.07 -42.99
N SER A 179 48.34 9.77 -43.70
CA SER A 179 48.40 9.24 -45.07
C SER A 179 48.93 10.31 -46.02
N ARG A 180 48.44 11.55 -45.90
CA ARG A 180 48.89 12.70 -46.68
C ARG A 180 50.37 13.01 -46.45
N GLU A 181 50.82 13.03 -45.18
CA GLU A 181 52.25 13.17 -44.85
C GLU A 181 53.10 12.11 -45.53
N LYS A 182 52.69 10.83 -45.47
CA LYS A 182 53.41 9.76 -46.18
C LYS A 182 53.41 9.96 -47.70
N LEU A 183 52.29 10.39 -48.26
CA LEU A 183 52.16 10.63 -49.69
C LEU A 183 53.06 11.80 -50.15
N ASP A 184 53.13 12.86 -49.37
CA ASP A 184 54.04 14.00 -49.61
C ASP A 184 55.50 13.54 -49.55
N THR A 185 55.89 12.73 -48.55
CA THR A 185 57.26 12.19 -48.48
C THR A 185 57.60 11.30 -49.68
N LEU A 186 56.67 10.42 -50.09
CA LEU A 186 56.85 9.58 -51.27
C LEU A 186 56.89 10.40 -52.55
N MET A 187 56.12 11.48 -52.65
CA MET A 187 56.13 12.39 -53.80
C MET A 187 57.46 13.13 -53.89
N GLU A 188 58.02 13.56 -52.76
CA GLU A 188 59.34 14.19 -52.70
C GLU A 188 60.46 13.21 -53.09
N GLU A 189 60.40 11.97 -52.60
CA GLU A 189 61.31 10.90 -53.02
C GLU A 189 61.16 10.54 -54.50
N ASN A 190 59.93 10.44 -55.01
CA ASN A 190 59.67 10.13 -56.41
C ASN A 190 60.14 11.26 -57.33
N ASN A 191 59.97 12.53 -56.94
CA ASN A 191 60.53 13.67 -57.67
C ASN A 191 62.07 13.62 -57.69
N LYS A 192 62.72 13.25 -56.58
CA LYS A 192 64.17 13.04 -56.53
C LYS A 192 64.59 11.93 -57.48
N LEU A 193 63.92 10.77 -57.42
CA LEU A 193 64.19 9.64 -58.32
C LEU A 193 63.91 9.96 -59.79
N ALA A 194 62.87 10.72 -60.10
CA ALA A 194 62.56 11.16 -61.46
C ALA A 194 63.64 12.11 -61.99
N ASN A 195 64.11 13.04 -61.16
CA ASN A 195 65.24 13.90 -61.51
C ASN A 195 66.53 13.10 -61.71
N ASP A 196 66.81 12.14 -60.83
CA ASP A 196 67.96 11.25 -60.96
C ASP A 196 67.86 10.38 -62.22
N ASN A 197 66.68 9.86 -62.54
CA ASN A 197 66.41 9.11 -63.77
C ASN A 197 66.60 9.99 -65.01
N ALA A 198 66.11 11.23 -65.02
CA ALA A 198 66.32 12.16 -66.14
C ALA A 198 67.81 12.45 -66.36
N ILE A 199 68.58 12.67 -65.27
CA ILE A 199 70.04 12.84 -65.34
C ILE A 199 70.72 11.57 -65.89
N LEU A 200 70.25 10.39 -65.48
CA LEU A 200 70.77 9.12 -65.97
C LEU A 200 70.43 8.90 -67.45
N GLU A 201 69.22 9.25 -67.89
CA GLU A 201 68.79 9.21 -69.29
C GLU A 201 69.63 10.15 -70.16
N ASP A 202 69.89 11.39 -69.71
CA ASP A 202 70.77 12.34 -70.42
C ASP A 202 72.20 11.80 -70.54
N LYS A 203 72.73 11.20 -69.47
CA LYS A 203 74.04 10.53 -69.51
C LYS A 203 74.05 9.37 -70.49
N LEU A 204 72.99 8.56 -70.51
CA LEU A 204 72.86 7.41 -71.40
C LEU A 204 72.78 7.88 -72.86
N ALA A 205 72.00 8.91 -73.16
CA ALA A 205 71.93 9.54 -74.48
C ALA A 205 73.30 10.11 -74.91
N SER A 206 74.04 10.74 -74.00
CA SER A 206 75.40 11.23 -74.32
C SER A 206 76.37 10.09 -74.63
N LEU A 207 76.30 8.98 -73.90
CA LEU A 207 77.10 7.79 -74.16
C LEU A 207 76.69 7.13 -75.48
N GLU A 208 75.40 7.02 -75.77
CA GLU A 208 74.89 6.55 -77.07
C GLU A 208 75.41 7.41 -78.23
N MET A 209 75.40 8.74 -78.09
CA MET A 209 75.97 9.67 -79.07
C MET A 209 77.48 9.41 -79.28
N THR A 210 78.24 9.20 -78.19
CA THR A 210 79.68 8.88 -78.30
C THR A 210 79.93 7.53 -78.95
N VAL A 211 79.07 6.52 -78.71
CA VAL A 211 79.15 5.21 -79.36
C VAL A 211 78.83 5.33 -80.85
N ILE A 212 77.84 6.15 -81.22
CA ILE A 212 77.53 6.45 -82.63
C ILE A 212 78.73 7.14 -83.30
N ASP A 213 79.32 8.16 -82.67
CA ASP A 213 80.51 8.86 -83.19
C ASP A 213 81.69 7.90 -83.35
N LEU A 214 81.97 7.06 -82.34
CA LEU A 214 83.01 6.04 -82.42
C LEU A 214 82.73 5.00 -83.51
N LYS A 215 81.46 4.59 -83.70
CA LYS A 215 81.07 3.71 -84.81
C LYS A 215 81.27 4.37 -86.16
N MET A 216 80.94 5.66 -86.31
CA MET A 216 81.19 6.41 -87.55
C MET A 216 82.69 6.50 -87.83
N ARG A 217 83.50 6.91 -86.86
CA ARG A 217 84.96 6.98 -87.00
C ARG A 217 85.58 5.61 -87.27
N PHE A 218 85.06 4.55 -86.66
CA PHE A 218 85.52 3.20 -86.93
C PHE A 218 85.15 2.75 -88.35
N ALA A 219 83.94 3.09 -88.83
CA ALA A 219 83.54 2.83 -90.21
C ALA A 219 84.41 3.61 -91.21
N GLU A 220 84.72 4.89 -90.94
CA GLU A 220 85.68 5.68 -91.73
C GLU A 220 87.06 5.03 -91.76
N SER A 221 87.58 4.60 -90.60
CA SER A 221 88.87 3.93 -90.51
C SER A 221 88.90 2.55 -91.19
N GLU A 222 87.81 1.78 -91.16
CA GLU A 222 87.68 0.53 -91.92
C GLU A 222 87.64 0.79 -93.42
N ASN A 223 86.94 1.85 -93.86
CA ASN A 223 86.89 2.24 -95.27
C ASN A 223 88.27 2.70 -95.78
N ASP A 224 89.01 3.46 -94.98
CA ASP A 224 90.38 3.85 -95.25
C ASP A 224 91.31 2.63 -95.31
N LYS A 225 91.15 1.67 -94.39
CA LYS A 225 91.87 0.40 -94.41
C LYS A 225 91.54 -0.43 -95.65
N GLU A 226 90.28 -0.46 -96.09
CA GLU A 226 89.86 -1.13 -97.32
C GLU A 226 90.46 -0.46 -98.56
N MET A 227 90.53 0.88 -98.57
CA MET A 227 91.19 1.67 -99.61
C MET A 227 92.70 1.39 -99.68
N VAL A 228 93.36 1.34 -98.52
CA VAL A 228 94.79 0.98 -98.42
C VAL A 228 95.01 -0.48 -98.83
N GLN A 229 94.12 -1.40 -98.48
CA GLN A 229 94.19 -2.80 -98.96
C GLN A 229 93.94 -2.93 -100.47
N ARG A 230 93.10 -2.09 -101.08
CA ARG A 230 92.97 -2.00 -102.55
C ARG A 230 94.28 -1.52 -103.18
N ARG A 231 94.91 -0.45 -102.66
CA ARG A 231 96.22 0.02 -103.13
C ARG A 231 97.33 -1.04 -102.96
N LEU A 232 97.30 -1.80 -101.86
CA LEU A 232 98.25 -2.90 -101.62
C LEU A 232 98.03 -4.07 -102.60
N ARG A 233 96.78 -4.38 -102.96
CA ARG A 233 96.46 -5.40 -103.98
C ARG A 233 96.89 -4.97 -105.38
N GLU A 234 96.78 -3.68 -105.71
CA GLU A 234 97.29 -3.13 -106.96
C GLU A 234 98.82 -3.16 -107.01
N MET A 235 99.52 -2.78 -105.93
CA MET A 235 100.99 -2.91 -105.87
C MET A 235 101.47 -4.37 -105.92
N LYS A 236 100.76 -5.32 -105.29
CA LYS A 236 101.07 -6.75 -105.40
C LYS A 236 100.86 -7.30 -106.83
N LYS A 237 99.94 -6.73 -107.62
CA LYS A 237 99.80 -7.06 -109.05
C LYS A 237 100.93 -6.48 -109.91
N TYR A 238 101.42 -5.29 -109.61
CA TYR A 238 102.57 -4.70 -110.31
C TYR A 238 103.90 -5.41 -110.01
N MET A 239 104.06 -6.00 -108.80
CA MET A 239 105.27 -6.76 -108.44
C MET A 239 105.28 -8.23 -108.93
N ALA A 240 104.17 -8.75 -109.49
CA ALA A 240 104.10 -10.13 -110.02
C ALA A 240 104.37 -10.23 -111.54
N VAL A 241 104.70 -9.13 -112.21
CA VAL A 241 104.96 -9.09 -113.67
C VAL A 241 106.46 -8.99 -114.00
N HIS A 242 107.35 -8.87 -113.01
CA HIS A 242 108.80 -8.92 -113.19
C HIS A 242 109.48 -9.85 -112.17
N THR A 243 109.27 -11.16 -112.35
CA THR A 243 110.17 -12.30 -112.09
C THR A 243 109.47 -13.56 -112.57
#